data_AF-A0A1F2P7P1-F1
#
_entry.id   AF-A0A1F2P7P1-F1
#
_cell.length_a   1.000
_cell.length_b   1.000
_cell.length_c   1.000
_cell.angle_alpha   90.00
_cell.angle_beta   90.00
_cell.angle_gamma   90.00
#
_symmetry.space_group_name_H-M   'P 1'
#
loop_
_entity.id
_entity.type
_entity.pdbx_description
1 polymer ?
#
loop_
_entity_poly.entity_id
_entity_poly.type
_entity_poly.pdbx_seq_one_letter_code
_entity_poly.pdbx_strand_id
1 'polypeptide(L)'
;MRKAALGLSEQVLPAKDIWCCTTCFTCFDRCPQDAKPTDVILALRRVAAREGYTPQASRNTSANITKFGHAVPSLEEIEKKREAMGLPARPPTAATYPEAIREIQLIVKKRGIAEIIRFNWEKMELEG
;
A
#
# COMPACT_ATOMS: atom_id res chain seq x y z
N MET A 1 -5.42 -15.21 14.68
CA MET A 1 -6.00 -14.54 15.87
C MET A 1 -5.43 -15.08 17.19
N ARG A 2 -5.65 -16.35 17.56
CA ARG A 2 -5.18 -16.89 18.86
C ARG A 2 -3.67 -16.74 19.10
N LYS A 3 -2.83 -17.03 18.09
CA LYS A 3 -1.37 -16.83 18.19
C LYS A 3 -0.97 -15.38 18.48
N ALA A 4 -1.69 -14.42 17.88
CA ALA A 4 -1.45 -13.00 18.13
C ALA A 4 -1.84 -12.61 19.57
N ALA A 5 -2.97 -13.12 20.07
CA ALA A 5 -3.40 -12.90 21.46
C ALA A 5 -2.43 -13.51 22.50
N LEU A 6 -1.72 -14.58 22.13
CA LEU A 6 -0.69 -15.21 22.96
C LEU A 6 0.69 -14.56 22.83
N GLY A 7 0.83 -13.46 22.08
CA GLY A 7 2.10 -12.75 21.93
C GLY A 7 3.13 -13.47 21.05
N LEU A 8 2.74 -14.46 20.25
CA LEU A 8 3.65 -15.25 19.41
C LEU A 8 4.02 -14.50 18.10
N SER A 9 4.59 -13.31 18.22
CA SER A 9 4.90 -12.40 17.09
C SER A 9 5.79 -13.04 16.03
N GLU A 10 6.84 -13.77 16.46
CA GLU A 10 7.79 -14.45 15.57
C GLU A 10 7.12 -15.48 14.65
N GLN A 11 5.95 -16.02 15.03
CA GLN A 11 5.18 -16.93 14.18
C GLN A 11 4.12 -16.21 13.34
N VAL A 12 3.67 -15.03 13.76
CA VAL A 12 2.52 -14.33 13.16
C VAL A 12 2.97 -13.33 12.11
N LEU A 13 4.01 -12.55 12.38
CA LEU A 13 4.49 -11.49 11.47
C LEU A 13 5.03 -12.03 10.13
N PRO A 14 5.83 -13.12 10.08
CA PRO A 14 6.26 -13.69 8.80
C PRO A 14 5.19 -14.54 8.10
N ALA A 15 4.06 -14.84 8.76
CA ALA A 15 3.05 -15.72 8.19
C ALA A 15 2.32 -15.05 7.02
N LYS A 16 2.12 -15.81 5.93
CA LYS A 16 1.37 -15.32 4.75
C LYS A 16 -0.11 -15.08 5.05
N ASP A 17 -0.67 -15.82 6.02
CA ASP A 17 -2.09 -15.81 6.37
C ASP A 17 -2.62 -14.41 6.70
N ILE A 18 -1.83 -13.56 7.36
CA ILE A 18 -2.27 -12.19 7.68
C ILE A 18 -2.48 -11.37 6.41
N TRP A 19 -1.83 -11.70 5.29
CA TRP A 19 -1.95 -11.03 3.99
C TRP A 19 -3.08 -11.60 3.11
N CYS A 20 -3.63 -12.77 3.44
CA CYS A 20 -4.78 -13.37 2.74
C CYS A 20 -6.12 -12.73 3.08
N CYS A 21 -6.22 -11.98 4.18
CA CYS A 21 -7.43 -11.23 4.52
C CYS A 21 -7.78 -10.22 3.41
N THR A 22 -8.99 -10.34 2.85
CA THR A 22 -9.51 -9.46 1.80
C THR A 22 -10.18 -8.21 2.33
N THR A 23 -10.14 -7.98 3.65
CA THR A 23 -10.84 -6.89 4.33
C THR A 23 -12.33 -6.85 3.99
N CYS A 24 -12.98 -8.02 3.94
CA CYS A 24 -14.42 -8.12 3.64
C CYS A 24 -15.35 -7.80 4.81
N PHE A 25 -14.80 -7.55 6.01
CA PHE A 25 -15.52 -7.21 7.25
C PHE A 25 -16.51 -8.26 7.79
N THR A 26 -16.74 -9.38 7.12
CA THR A 26 -17.65 -10.44 7.62
C THR A 26 -17.33 -10.90 9.04
N CYS A 27 -16.04 -11.04 9.40
CA CYS A 27 -15.63 -11.43 10.74
C CYS A 27 -15.70 -10.28 11.77
N PHE A 28 -15.68 -9.03 11.31
CA PHE A 28 -15.87 -7.86 12.13
C PHE A 28 -17.33 -7.79 12.60
N ASP A 29 -18.27 -7.83 11.66
CA ASP A 29 -19.71 -7.65 11.94
C ASP A 29 -20.32 -8.82 12.72
N ARG A 30 -19.78 -10.03 12.57
CA ARG A 30 -20.32 -11.25 13.20
C ARG A 30 -19.70 -11.58 14.55
N CYS A 31 -18.70 -10.82 15.02
CA CYS A 31 -17.97 -11.21 16.21
C CYS A 31 -18.81 -11.00 17.49
N PRO A 32 -19.20 -12.07 18.22
CA PRO A 32 -19.98 -11.91 19.45
C PRO A 32 -19.15 -11.34 20.62
N GLN A 33 -17.83 -11.26 20.46
CA GLN A 33 -16.89 -10.76 21.47
C GLN A 33 -16.41 -9.33 21.17
N ASP A 34 -16.91 -8.69 20.11
CA ASP A 34 -16.44 -7.39 19.61
C ASP A 34 -14.89 -7.33 19.44
N ALA A 35 -14.28 -8.44 19.05
CA ALA A 35 -12.83 -8.58 18.96
C ALA A 35 -12.21 -7.89 17.71
N LYS A 36 -13.05 -7.30 16.85
CA LYS A 36 -12.69 -6.57 15.62
C LYS A 36 -11.57 -7.24 14.80
N PRO A 37 -11.72 -8.51 14.35
CA PRO A 37 -10.61 -9.28 13.79
C PRO A 37 -9.97 -8.63 12.56
N THR A 38 -10.74 -7.94 11.72
CA THR A 38 -10.22 -7.18 10.57
C THR A 38 -9.21 -6.11 11.00
N ASP A 39 -9.53 -5.32 12.03
CA ASP A 39 -8.65 -4.27 12.53
C ASP A 39 -7.37 -4.84 13.16
N VAL A 40 -7.49 -5.94 13.89
CA VAL A 40 -6.34 -6.66 14.45
C VAL A 40 -5.42 -7.15 13.33
N ILE A 41 -5.97 -7.73 12.25
CA ILE A 41 -5.16 -8.16 11.09
C ILE A 41 -4.47 -6.96 10.44
N LEU A 42 -5.15 -5.82 10.28
CA LEU A 42 -4.55 -4.60 9.74
C LEU A 42 -3.43 -4.06 10.65
N ALA A 43 -3.60 -4.12 11.98
CA ALA A 43 -2.55 -3.76 12.92
C ALA A 43 -1.33 -4.70 12.81
N LEU A 44 -1.56 -6.02 12.72
CA LEU A 44 -0.51 -7.00 12.51
C LEU A 44 0.25 -6.73 11.20
N ARG A 45 -0.43 -6.42 10.11
CA ARG A 45 0.20 -6.04 8.82
C ARG A 45 1.09 -4.80 8.96
N ARG A 46 0.69 -3.79 9.73
CA ARG A 46 1.52 -2.58 9.95
C ARG A 46 2.80 -2.92 10.70
N VAL A 47 2.74 -3.77 11.72
CA VAL A 47 3.93 -4.24 12.44
C VAL A 47 4.79 -5.09 11.52
N ALA A 48 4.20 -6.08 10.85
CA ALA A 48 4.91 -6.94 9.90
C ALA A 48 5.60 -6.15 8.79
N ALA A 49 4.98 -5.08 8.30
CA ALA A 49 5.56 -4.20 7.29
C ALA A 49 6.82 -3.49 7.79
N ARG A 50 6.80 -2.97 9.02
CA ARG A 50 7.97 -2.32 9.66
C ARG A 50 9.12 -3.30 9.90
N GLU A 51 8.80 -4.56 10.17
CA GLU A 51 9.77 -5.67 10.33
C GLU A 51 10.25 -6.25 8.97
N GLY A 52 9.81 -5.68 7.84
CA GLY A 52 10.28 -6.08 6.51
C GLY A 52 9.54 -7.27 5.88
N TYR A 53 8.40 -7.69 6.43
CA TYR A 53 7.56 -8.78 5.89
C TYR A 53 6.49 -8.29 4.89
N THR A 54 6.65 -7.10 4.31
CA THR A 54 5.73 -6.58 3.29
C THR A 54 5.83 -7.39 1.99
N PRO A 55 4.72 -7.92 1.44
CA PRO A 55 4.75 -8.63 0.17
C PRO A 55 5.24 -7.74 -0.98
N GLN A 56 5.99 -8.34 -1.91
CA GLN A 56 6.59 -7.59 -3.03
C GLN A 56 5.56 -6.82 -3.86
N ALA A 57 4.39 -7.40 -4.14
CA ALA A 57 3.33 -6.71 -4.88
C ALA A 57 2.83 -5.44 -4.16
N SER A 58 2.78 -5.46 -2.82
CA SER A 58 2.41 -4.28 -2.02
C SER A 58 3.50 -3.22 -2.04
N ARG A 59 4.78 -3.63 -2.02
CA ARG A 59 5.93 -2.71 -2.20
C ARG A 59 5.88 -2.06 -3.59
N ASN A 60 5.66 -2.84 -4.66
CA ASN A 60 5.56 -2.33 -6.03
C ASN A 60 4.44 -1.30 -6.18
N THR A 61 3.27 -1.59 -5.63
CA THR A 61 2.12 -0.66 -5.63
C THR A 61 2.47 0.64 -4.90
N SER A 62 3.11 0.54 -3.75
CA SER A 62 3.56 1.70 -2.97
C SER A 62 4.61 2.52 -3.72
N ALA A 63 5.54 1.85 -4.44
CA ALA A 63 6.52 2.52 -5.28
C ALA A 63 5.86 3.31 -6.43
N ASN A 64 4.81 2.77 -7.05
CA ASN A 64 4.06 3.53 -8.07
C ASN A 64 3.42 4.78 -7.49
N ILE A 65 2.84 4.70 -6.29
CA ILE A 65 2.28 5.86 -5.59
C ILE A 65 3.37 6.90 -5.33
N THR A 66 4.55 6.48 -4.86
CA THR A 66 5.68 7.39 -4.61
C THR A 66 6.19 8.07 -5.88
N LYS A 67 6.24 7.35 -7.01
CA LYS A 67 6.74 7.87 -8.30
C LYS A 67 5.73 8.74 -9.03
N PHE A 68 4.48 8.28 -9.10
CA PHE A 68 3.46 8.79 -10.04
C PHE A 68 2.21 9.34 -9.34
N GLY A 69 2.17 9.31 -8.00
CA GLY A 69 1.00 9.68 -7.21
C GLY A 69 -0.16 8.68 -7.29
N HIS A 70 0.00 7.55 -8.00
CA HIS A 70 -1.05 6.57 -8.25
C HIS A 70 -0.52 5.14 -8.15
N ALA A 71 -1.34 4.23 -7.63
CA ALA A 71 -1.05 2.80 -7.64
C ALA A 71 -0.91 2.24 -9.07
N VAL A 72 -1.76 2.74 -9.96
CA VAL A 72 -1.76 2.45 -11.40
C VAL A 72 -1.54 3.77 -12.14
N PRO A 73 -0.34 4.02 -12.68
CA PRO A 73 -0.03 5.31 -13.30
C PRO A 73 -0.75 5.50 -14.65
N SER A 74 -0.93 6.78 -15.01
CA SER A 74 -1.34 7.17 -16.36
C SER A 74 -0.15 6.96 -17.30
N LEU A 75 -0.23 5.96 -18.17
CA LEU A 75 0.76 5.65 -19.20
C LEU A 75 0.30 6.21 -20.54
N GLU A 76 1.23 6.45 -21.45
CA GLU A 76 0.95 7.02 -22.79
C GLU A 76 -0.17 6.27 -23.53
N GLU A 77 -0.21 4.93 -23.44
CA GLU A 77 -1.28 4.13 -24.06
C GLU A 77 -2.67 4.41 -23.48
N ILE A 78 -2.75 4.70 -22.17
CA ILE A 78 -4.00 5.07 -21.50
C ILE A 78 -4.41 6.49 -21.90
N GLU A 79 -3.46 7.40 -22.00
CA GLU A 79 -3.69 8.79 -22.40
C GLU A 79 -4.24 8.86 -23.83
N LYS A 80 -3.64 8.13 -24.79
CA LYS A 80 -4.14 8.01 -26.17
C LYS A 80 -5.56 7.45 -26.23
N LYS A 81 -5.87 6.42 -25.42
CA LYS A 81 -7.23 5.87 -25.33
C LYS A 81 -8.24 6.89 -24.81
N ARG A 82 -7.84 7.72 -23.83
CA ARG A 82 -8.70 8.79 -23.31
C ARG A 82 -8.99 9.85 -24.36
N GLU A 83 -7.97 10.31 -25.10
CA GLU A 83 -8.15 11.27 -26.20
C GLU A 83 -9.05 10.72 -27.31
N ALA A 84 -8.87 9.45 -27.69
CA ALA A 84 -9.72 8.79 -28.69
C ALA A 84 -11.20 8.71 -28.26
N MET A 85 -11.47 8.76 -26.94
CA MET A 85 -12.82 8.82 -26.37
C MET A 85 -13.29 10.26 -26.09
N GLY A 86 -12.55 11.29 -26.54
CA GLY A 86 -12.88 12.70 -26.30
C GLY A 86 -12.65 13.17 -24.87
N LEU A 87 -11.90 12.39 -24.06
CA LEU A 87 -11.53 12.76 -22.70
C LEU A 87 -10.16 13.45 -22.67
N PRO A 88 -9.89 14.30 -21.68
CA PRO A 88 -8.55 14.83 -21.47
C PRO A 88 -7.53 13.69 -21.30
N ALA A 89 -6.42 13.77 -22.04
CA ALA A 89 -5.35 12.78 -22.07
C ALA A 89 -4.95 12.38 -20.65
N ARG A 90 -4.59 13.37 -19.83
CA ARG A 90 -4.35 13.20 -18.40
C ARG A 90 -5.59 13.55 -17.60
N PRO A 91 -6.01 12.70 -16.65
CA PRO A 91 -7.11 13.03 -15.75
C PRO A 91 -6.69 14.16 -14.78
N PRO A 92 -7.62 14.97 -14.26
CA PRO A 92 -7.33 16.07 -13.33
C PRO A 92 -7.03 15.54 -11.91
N THR A 93 -6.02 14.69 -11.79
CA THR A 93 -5.48 14.10 -10.56
C THR A 93 -3.98 14.45 -10.45
N ALA A 94 -3.25 13.82 -9.53
CA ALA A 94 -1.78 13.98 -9.46
C ALA A 94 -1.05 13.64 -10.79
N ALA A 95 -1.70 13.01 -11.77
CA ALA A 95 -1.18 12.82 -13.11
C ALA A 95 -1.01 14.15 -13.88
N THR A 96 -1.89 15.11 -13.63
CA THR A 96 -1.86 16.46 -14.25
C THR A 96 -1.13 17.48 -13.39
N TYR A 97 -1.07 17.28 -12.07
CA TYR A 97 -0.55 18.25 -11.09
C TYR A 97 0.77 17.75 -10.45
N PRO A 98 1.96 18.12 -10.97
CA PRO A 98 3.24 17.65 -10.43
C PRO A 98 3.51 18.06 -8.97
N GLU A 99 2.92 19.16 -8.52
CA GLU A 99 2.94 19.63 -7.14
C GLU A 99 2.30 18.62 -6.19
N ALA A 100 1.20 17.97 -6.59
CA ALA A 100 0.55 16.94 -5.78
C ALA A 100 1.47 15.71 -5.62
N ILE A 101 2.23 15.34 -6.66
CA ILE A 101 3.24 14.27 -6.56
C ILE A 101 4.32 14.66 -5.55
N ARG A 102 4.81 15.91 -5.58
CA ARG A 102 5.81 16.40 -4.61
C ARG A 102 5.29 16.38 -3.17
N GLU A 103 4.03 16.73 -2.95
CA GLU A 103 3.39 16.65 -1.63
C GLU A 103 3.24 15.20 -1.14
N ILE A 104 2.84 14.28 -2.03
CA ILE A 104 2.78 12.85 -1.72
C ILE A 104 4.18 12.34 -1.32
N GLN A 105 5.22 12.70 -2.08
CA GLN A 105 6.59 12.32 -1.77
C GLN A 105 7.06 12.89 -0.42
N LEU A 106 6.68 14.12 -0.09
CA LEU A 106 6.96 14.71 1.22
C LEU A 106 6.30 13.91 2.36
N ILE A 107 5.05 13.48 2.18
CA ILE A 107 4.36 12.62 3.15
C ILE A 107 5.06 11.27 3.28
N VAL A 108 5.43 10.64 2.15
CA VAL A 108 6.17 9.36 2.14
C VAL A 108 7.46 9.46 2.93
N LYS A 109 8.25 10.54 2.74
CA LYS A 109 9.47 10.82 3.50
C LYS A 109 9.17 11.04 4.99
N LYS A 110 8.26 11.96 5.32
CA LYS A 110 7.95 12.31 6.72
C LYS A 110 7.38 11.15 7.53
N ARG A 111 6.72 10.19 6.88
CA ARG A 111 6.10 9.03 7.53
C ARG A 111 6.98 7.79 7.58
N GLY A 112 8.21 7.85 7.06
CA GLY A 112 9.11 6.70 7.03
C GLY A 112 8.65 5.58 6.10
N ILE A 113 7.80 5.90 5.11
CA ILE A 113 7.19 4.89 4.23
C ILE A 113 8.24 4.38 3.23
N ALA A 114 9.15 5.25 2.78
CA ALA A 114 10.20 4.89 1.84
C ALA A 114 11.09 3.77 2.41
N GLU A 115 11.41 3.84 3.70
CA GLU A 115 12.23 2.86 4.42
C GLU A 115 11.47 1.54 4.58
N ILE A 116 10.18 1.58 4.96
CA ILE A 116 9.32 0.39 5.09
C ILE A 116 9.25 -0.39 3.78
N ILE A 117 9.16 0.31 2.64
CA ILE A 117 9.10 -0.33 1.33
C ILE A 117 10.49 -0.50 0.69
N ARG A 118 11.58 -0.07 1.34
CA ARG A 118 12.95 0.02 0.80
C ARG A 118 12.98 0.67 -0.59
N PHE A 119 12.60 1.94 -0.64
CA PHE A 119 12.57 2.77 -1.86
C PHE A 119 13.86 3.60 -1.96
N ASN A 120 14.57 3.46 -3.07
CA ASN A 120 15.75 4.24 -3.39
C ASN A 120 15.35 5.53 -4.13
N TRP A 121 15.61 6.69 -3.52
CA TRP A 121 15.25 8.00 -4.06
C TRP A 121 16.13 8.45 -5.23
N GLU A 122 17.36 7.96 -5.34
CA GLU A 122 18.28 8.33 -6.42
C GLU A 122 17.88 7.62 -7.72
N LYS A 123 17.60 6.33 -7.63
CA LYS A 123 17.18 5.48 -8.76
C LYS A 123 15.67 5.54 -9.02
N MET A 124 14.90 6.09 -8.09
CA MET A 124 13.43 6.14 -8.15
C MET A 124 12.80 4.75 -8.31
N GLU A 125 13.29 3.77 -7.57
CA GLU A 125 12.85 2.37 -7.62
C GLU A 125 12.98 1.65 -6.27
N LEU A 126 12.49 0.42 -6.19
CA LEU A 126 12.68 -0.41 -5.00
C LEU A 126 14.10 -0.96 -4.95
N GLU A 127 14.67 -1.03 -3.76
CA GLU A 127 15.85 -1.84 -3.49
C GLU A 127 15.50 -3.33 -3.64
N GLY A 128 16.45 -4.08 -4.22
CA GLY A 128 16.37 -5.53 -4.45
C GLY A 128 16.18 -6.35 -3.18
#